data_AF-V8FQI3-F1
#
_entry.id   AF-V8FQI3-F1
#
_cell.length_a   1.000
_cell.length_b   1.000
_cell.length_c   1.000
_cell.angle_alpha   90.00
_cell.angle_beta   90.00
_cell.angle_gamma   90.00
#
_symmetry.space_group_name_H-M   'P 1'
#
loop_
_entity.id
_entity.type
_entity.pdbx_description
1 polymer ?
#
loop_
_entity_poly.entity_id
_entity_poly.type
_entity_poly.pdbx_seq_one_letter_code
_entity_poly.pdbx_strand_id
1 'polypeptide(L)'
;MLKETLLFVIGFIGLCSPSYAFLFGSNEAKLCKDAYNRSEFAVAEVSCLKAANKDDSSSQYYLGEIYLKNNKKEDAIAYFEKAASSGSEDALLALGAYYEQSTVPDASEKAIFYYERACQLKAIKGCERGSHPLN
;
A
#
# COMPACT_ATOMS: atom_id res chain seq x y z
N MET A 1 -1.58 61.10 1.33
CA MET A 1 -2.59 61.05 2.41
C MET A 1 -3.87 60.50 1.82
N LEU A 2 -4.37 59.40 2.42
CA LEU A 2 -5.74 58.85 2.40
C LEU A 2 -6.41 58.68 1.02
N LYS A 3 -6.82 57.49 0.59
CA LYS A 3 -7.74 56.61 1.32
C LYS A 3 -7.67 55.17 0.77
N GLU A 4 -7.77 54.24 1.69
CA GLU A 4 -7.85 52.80 1.53
C GLU A 4 -9.10 52.34 0.76
N THR A 5 -9.17 51.03 0.51
CA THR A 5 -10.34 50.21 0.16
C THR A 5 -10.56 49.98 -1.34
N LEU A 6 -9.85 48.99 -1.90
CA LEU A 6 -10.53 48.00 -2.72
C LEU A 6 -9.80 46.65 -2.67
N LEU A 7 -10.01 45.95 -1.55
CA LEU A 7 -10.21 44.52 -1.57
C LEU A 7 -11.28 44.22 -2.62
N PHE A 8 -10.88 43.96 -3.88
CA PHE A 8 -11.65 43.04 -4.69
C PHE A 8 -11.43 41.67 -4.08
N VAL A 9 -12.33 41.38 -3.14
CA VAL A 9 -12.87 40.07 -2.83
C VAL A 9 -12.49 39.13 -3.97
N ILE A 10 -11.50 38.27 -3.71
CA ILE A 10 -11.28 37.07 -4.50
C ILE A 10 -12.59 36.31 -4.29
N GLY A 11 -13.51 36.54 -5.23
CA GLY A 11 -14.87 36.08 -5.17
C GLY A 11 -14.83 34.60 -4.90
N PHE A 12 -15.61 34.17 -3.90
CA PHE A 12 -16.03 32.80 -3.66
C PHE A 12 -15.67 31.90 -4.84
N ILE A 13 -14.45 31.35 -4.81
CA ILE A 13 -14.07 30.31 -5.76
C ILE A 13 -14.96 29.17 -5.33
N GLY A 14 -16.02 28.97 -6.10
CA GLY A 14 -16.96 27.89 -5.93
C GLY A 14 -16.14 26.61 -5.80
N LEU A 15 -16.07 26.09 -4.57
CA LEU A 15 -15.49 24.80 -4.23
C LEU A 15 -16.42 23.71 -4.76
N CYS A 16 -16.63 23.70 -6.07
CA CYS A 16 -17.29 22.63 -6.81
C CYS A 16 -17.07 22.82 -8.32
N SER A 17 -15.82 23.06 -8.75
CA SER A 17 -15.44 22.82 -10.13
C SER A 17 -14.51 21.60 -10.15
N PRO A 18 -14.87 20.49 -10.82
CA PRO A 18 -14.01 19.30 -10.93
C PRO A 18 -12.60 19.60 -11.49
N SER A 19 -12.44 20.75 -12.13
CA SER A 19 -11.24 21.20 -12.82
C SER A 19 -10.09 21.62 -11.89
N TYR A 20 -10.33 21.95 -10.62
CA TYR A 20 -9.25 22.33 -9.69
C TYR A 20 -8.63 21.15 -8.93
N ALA A 21 -9.30 19.99 -8.89
CA ALA A 21 -8.72 18.75 -8.36
C ALA A 21 -7.50 18.26 -9.18
N PHE A 22 -7.31 18.80 -10.37
CA PHE A 22 -6.22 18.44 -11.28
C PHE A 22 -4.92 19.22 -11.02
N LEU A 23 -4.96 20.37 -10.32
CA LEU A 23 -3.80 21.28 -10.20
C LEU A 23 -2.99 21.11 -8.91
N PHE A 24 -3.49 20.32 -7.95
CA PHE A 24 -2.68 19.78 -6.86
C PHE A 24 -2.83 18.27 -6.87
N GLY A 25 -2.24 17.65 -7.90
CA GLY A 25 -2.15 16.20 -8.03
C GLY A 25 -1.30 15.61 -6.91
N SER A 26 -1.86 15.47 -5.71
CA SER A 26 -1.34 14.54 -4.73
C SER A 26 -1.47 13.15 -5.36
N ASN A 27 -0.34 12.56 -5.75
CA ASN A 27 -0.30 11.17 -6.18
C ASN A 27 -0.93 10.34 -5.05
N GLU A 28 -2.09 9.72 -5.30
CA GLU A 28 -2.83 8.95 -4.28
C GLU A 28 -1.95 7.85 -3.66
N ALA A 29 -0.99 7.31 -4.43
CA ALA A 29 0.01 6.36 -3.94
C ALA A 29 1.00 7.01 -2.96
N LYS A 30 1.41 8.26 -3.21
CA LYS A 30 2.25 9.02 -2.28
C LYS A 30 1.47 9.31 -0.99
N LEU A 31 0.22 9.75 -1.11
CA LEU A 31 -0.62 10.03 0.06
C LEU A 31 -0.88 8.75 0.88
N CYS A 32 -1.15 7.63 0.22
CA CYS A 32 -1.25 6.30 0.84
C CYS A 32 -0.02 5.99 1.70
N LYS A 33 1.17 6.05 1.11
CA LYS A 33 2.44 5.77 1.81
C LYS A 33 2.69 6.75 2.95
N ASP A 34 2.50 8.05 2.73
CA ASP A 34 2.75 9.08 3.73
C ASP A 34 1.79 8.94 4.92
N ALA A 35 0.51 8.70 4.67
CA ALA A 35 -0.49 8.47 5.72
C ALA A 35 -0.22 7.16 6.49
N TYR A 36 0.16 6.09 5.80
CA TYR A 36 0.56 4.82 6.44
C TYR A 36 1.77 5.04 7.38
N ASN A 37 2.80 5.74 6.92
CA ASN A 37 3.99 6.03 7.72
C ASN A 37 3.69 6.92 8.94
N ARG A 38 2.70 7.82 8.83
CA ARG A 38 2.19 8.61 9.96
C ARG A 38 1.21 7.86 10.87
N SER A 39 0.93 6.58 10.57
CA SER A 39 -0.06 5.76 11.27
C SER A 39 -1.50 6.32 11.22
N GLU A 40 -1.79 7.16 10.23
CA GLU A 40 -3.14 7.69 9.95
C GLU A 40 -3.94 6.63 9.18
N PHE A 41 -4.18 5.46 9.77
CA PHE A 41 -4.66 4.28 9.03
C PHE A 41 -6.00 4.48 8.32
N ALA A 42 -6.91 5.29 8.87
CA ALA A 42 -8.18 5.60 8.18
C ALA A 42 -7.98 6.41 6.90
N VAL A 43 -7.05 7.38 6.92
CA VAL A 43 -6.69 8.17 5.73
C VAL A 43 -5.91 7.29 4.75
N ALA A 44 -4.97 6.51 5.27
CA ALA A 44 -4.18 5.58 4.49
C ALA A 44 -5.07 4.58 3.76
N GLU A 45 -6.05 3.96 4.43
CA GLU A 45 -6.97 2.98 3.80
C GLU A 45 -7.68 3.58 2.59
N VAL A 46 -8.25 4.78 2.72
CA VAL A 46 -8.97 5.46 1.64
C VAL A 46 -8.04 5.79 0.47
N SER A 47 -6.86 6.35 0.74
CA SER A 47 -5.90 6.72 -0.31
C SER A 47 -5.27 5.50 -0.97
N CYS A 48 -4.91 4.48 -0.18
CA CYS A 48 -4.35 3.23 -0.69
C CYS A 48 -5.37 2.48 -1.54
N LEU A 49 -6.65 2.44 -1.17
CA LEU A 49 -7.69 1.81 -1.99
C LEU A 49 -7.82 2.48 -3.36
N LYS A 50 -7.83 3.82 -3.41
CA LYS A 50 -7.89 4.55 -4.68
C LYS A 50 -6.68 4.28 -5.59
N ALA A 51 -5.49 4.21 -5.00
CA ALA A 51 -4.25 3.94 -5.74
C ALA A 51 -4.12 2.46 -6.14
N ALA A 52 -4.49 1.53 -5.26
CA ALA A 52 -4.49 0.09 -5.50
C ALA A 52 -5.43 -0.31 -6.65
N ASN A 53 -6.56 0.39 -6.80
CA ASN A 53 -7.49 0.21 -7.94
C ASN A 53 -6.92 0.68 -9.28
N LYS A 54 -5.77 1.35 -9.29
CA LYS A 54 -5.00 1.71 -10.49
C LYS A 54 -3.76 0.81 -10.66
N ASP A 55 -3.80 -0.37 -10.05
CA ASP A 55 -2.73 -1.37 -10.07
C ASP A 55 -1.39 -0.91 -9.50
N ASP A 56 -1.40 0.08 -8.59
CA ASP A 56 -0.19 0.49 -7.87
C ASP A 56 0.18 -0.58 -6.81
N SER A 57 1.23 -1.35 -7.10
CA SER A 57 1.66 -2.49 -6.27
C SER A 57 2.11 -2.09 -4.87
N SER A 58 2.66 -0.88 -4.71
CA SER A 58 3.03 -0.33 -3.39
C SER A 58 1.80 -0.06 -2.54
N SER A 59 0.76 0.55 -3.12
CA SER A 59 -0.49 0.84 -2.42
C SER A 59 -1.28 -0.42 -2.12
N GLN A 60 -1.25 -1.42 -3.00
CA GLN A 60 -1.79 -2.75 -2.73
C GLN A 60 -1.10 -3.40 -1.52
N TYR A 61 0.23 -3.31 -1.44
CA TYR A 61 0.99 -3.76 -0.26
C TYR A 61 0.57 -3.03 1.02
N TYR A 62 0.55 -1.69 1.02
CA TYR A 62 0.15 -0.92 2.20
C TYR A 62 -1.30 -1.19 2.62
N LEU A 63 -2.21 -1.42 1.67
CA LEU A 63 -3.59 -1.79 1.97
C LEU A 63 -3.66 -3.18 2.61
N GLY A 64 -2.85 -4.13 2.16
CA GLY A 64 -2.70 -5.44 2.81
C GLY A 64 -2.23 -5.33 4.27
N GLU A 65 -1.22 -4.49 4.52
CA GLU A 65 -0.73 -4.21 5.87
C GLU A 65 -1.81 -3.60 6.78
N ILE A 66 -2.60 -2.66 6.26
CA ILE A 66 -3.73 -2.06 6.99
C ILE A 66 -4.77 -3.13 7.34
N TYR A 67 -5.10 -4.02 6.41
CA TYR A 67 -6.06 -5.10 6.66
C TYR A 67 -5.55 -6.15 7.65
N LEU A 68 -4.26 -6.49 7.64
CA LEU A 68 -3.67 -7.32 8.69
C LEU A 68 -3.84 -6.69 10.08
N LYS A 69 -3.54 -5.38 10.22
CA LYS A 69 -3.71 -4.65 11.49
C LYS A 69 -5.16 -4.63 11.97
N ASN A 70 -6.10 -4.63 11.04
CA ASN A 70 -7.54 -4.67 11.31
C ASN A 70 -8.10 -6.10 11.46
N ASN A 71 -7.25 -7.12 11.57
CA ASN A 71 -7.62 -8.54 11.66
C ASN A 71 -8.43 -9.07 10.46
N LYS A 72 -8.33 -8.42 9.29
CA LYS A 72 -8.93 -8.88 8.03
C LYS A 72 -7.90 -9.64 7.21
N LYS A 73 -7.57 -10.86 7.66
CA LYS A 73 -6.43 -11.63 7.12
C LYS A 73 -6.64 -12.01 5.66
N GLU A 74 -7.85 -12.44 5.31
CA GLU A 74 -8.20 -12.88 3.96
C GLU A 74 -8.07 -11.73 2.96
N ASP A 75 -8.59 -10.56 3.30
CA ASP A 75 -8.45 -9.35 2.50
C ASP A 75 -6.98 -8.98 2.34
N ALA A 76 -6.21 -9.01 3.43
CA ALA A 76 -4.79 -8.68 3.39
C ALA A 76 -4.00 -9.60 2.44
N ILE A 77 -4.21 -10.92 2.54
CA ILE A 77 -3.58 -11.91 1.66
C ILE A 77 -3.93 -11.61 0.21
N ALA A 78 -5.20 -11.35 -0.09
CA ALA A 78 -5.63 -11.03 -1.46
C ALA A 78 -4.94 -9.78 -2.02
N TYR A 79 -4.73 -8.74 -1.21
CA TYR A 79 -4.00 -7.55 -1.65
C TYR A 79 -2.50 -7.76 -1.77
N PHE A 80 -1.90 -8.55 -0.89
CA PHE A 80 -0.50 -8.94 -1.04
C PHE A 80 -0.29 -9.80 -2.28
N GLU A 81 -1.17 -10.75 -2.58
CA GLU A 81 -1.08 -11.58 -3.80
C GLU A 81 -1.16 -10.71 -5.07
N LYS A 82 -2.05 -9.71 -5.09
CA LYS A 82 -2.11 -8.72 -6.18
C LYS A 82 -0.79 -7.96 -6.31
N ALA A 83 -0.26 -7.41 -5.21
CA ALA A 83 1.02 -6.68 -5.23
C ALA A 83 2.19 -7.57 -5.67
N ALA A 84 2.24 -8.81 -5.18
CA ALA A 84 3.23 -9.82 -5.51
C ALA A 84 3.15 -10.24 -6.99
N SER A 85 1.94 -10.30 -7.57
CA SER A 85 1.75 -10.59 -9.00
C SER A 85 2.43 -9.54 -9.89
N SER A 86 2.52 -8.28 -9.41
CA SER A 86 3.22 -7.18 -10.07
C SER A 86 4.71 -7.07 -9.68
N GLY A 87 5.25 -8.07 -8.97
CA GLY A 87 6.66 -8.12 -8.58
C GLY A 87 7.03 -7.28 -7.35
N SER A 88 6.07 -6.95 -6.48
CA SER A 88 6.38 -6.28 -5.22
C SER A 88 7.16 -7.20 -4.28
N GLU A 89 8.45 -6.89 -4.06
CA GLU A 89 9.33 -7.60 -3.12
C GLU A 89 8.76 -7.59 -1.70
N ASP A 90 8.25 -6.45 -1.24
CA ASP A 90 7.67 -6.29 0.10
C ASP A 90 6.43 -7.20 0.28
N ALA A 91 5.59 -7.32 -0.75
CA ALA A 91 4.42 -8.19 -0.70
C ALA A 91 4.79 -9.68 -0.72
N LEU A 92 5.81 -10.06 -1.48
CA LEU A 92 6.32 -11.43 -1.48
C LEU A 92 6.89 -11.81 -0.11
N LEU A 93 7.67 -10.92 0.51
CA LEU A 93 8.18 -11.13 1.87
C LEU A 93 7.05 -11.21 2.90
N ALA A 94 6.01 -10.37 2.78
CA ALA A 94 4.86 -10.40 3.68
C ALA A 94 4.07 -11.71 3.56
N LEU A 95 3.86 -12.22 2.33
CA LEU A 95 3.21 -13.52 2.12
C LEU A 95 4.06 -14.66 2.68
N GLY A 96 5.37 -14.65 2.42
CA GLY A 96 6.29 -15.64 3.00
C GLY A 96 6.20 -15.67 4.53
N ALA A 97 6.24 -14.51 5.18
CA ALA A 97 6.16 -14.39 6.64
C ALA A 97 4.79 -14.78 7.19
N TYR A 98 3.73 -14.49 6.46
CA TYR A 98 2.38 -14.91 6.82
C TYR A 98 2.27 -16.44 6.84
N TYR A 99 2.71 -17.11 5.76
CA TYR A 99 2.61 -18.56 5.65
C TYR A 99 3.58 -19.28 6.58
N GLU A 100 4.76 -18.72 6.86
CA GLU A 100 5.71 -19.27 7.85
C GLU A 100 5.09 -19.39 9.26
N GLN A 101 4.13 -18.52 9.60
CA GLN A 101 3.43 -18.53 10.89
C GLN A 101 2.02 -19.15 10.80
N SER A 102 1.60 -19.59 9.62
CA SER A 102 0.25 -20.08 9.38
C SER A 102 0.14 -21.56 9.66
N THR A 103 -1.04 -22.00 10.11
CA THR A 103 -1.36 -23.42 10.32
C THR A 103 -2.25 -23.98 9.20
N VAL A 104 -2.35 -23.27 8.07
CA VAL A 104 -3.11 -23.75 6.91
C VAL A 104 -2.37 -24.93 6.25
N PRO A 105 -3.08 -25.80 5.53
CA PRO A 105 -2.43 -26.80 4.69
C PRO A 105 -1.42 -26.16 3.73
N ASP A 106 -0.28 -26.84 3.59
CA ASP A 106 0.84 -26.46 2.72
C ASP A 106 1.46 -25.09 3.05
N ALA A 107 1.34 -24.64 4.30
CA ALA A 107 1.86 -23.35 4.75
C ALA A 107 3.39 -23.25 4.53
N SER A 108 4.13 -24.30 4.87
CA SER A 108 5.59 -24.34 4.69
C SER A 108 5.99 -24.23 3.22
N GLU A 109 5.33 -24.95 2.33
CA GLU A 109 5.56 -24.93 0.89
C GLU A 109 5.23 -23.55 0.29
N LYS A 110 4.12 -22.93 0.73
CA LYS A 110 3.76 -21.57 0.30
C LYS A 110 4.77 -20.54 0.79
N ALA A 111 5.23 -20.65 2.03
CA ALA A 111 6.23 -19.74 2.57
C ALA A 111 7.53 -19.80 1.75
N ILE A 112 8.03 -21.00 1.48
CA ILE A 112 9.22 -21.22 0.63
C ILE A 112 8.98 -20.62 -0.76
N PHE A 113 7.85 -20.92 -1.40
CA PHE A 113 7.52 -20.38 -2.72
C PHE A 113 7.61 -18.85 -2.78
N TYR A 114 7.02 -18.15 -1.81
CA TYR A 114 7.03 -16.69 -1.78
C TYR A 114 8.43 -16.12 -1.47
N TYR A 115 9.19 -16.76 -0.57
CA TYR A 115 10.56 -16.33 -0.26
C TYR A 115 11.53 -16.56 -1.42
N GLU A 116 11.44 -17.68 -2.13
CA GLU A 116 12.23 -17.94 -3.33
C GLU A 116 11.93 -16.91 -4.42
N ARG A 117 10.66 -16.59 -4.63
CA ARG A 117 10.26 -15.57 -5.60
C ARG A 117 10.76 -14.18 -5.20
N ALA A 118 10.76 -13.83 -3.91
CA ALA A 118 11.38 -12.61 -3.41
C ALA A 118 12.91 -12.61 -3.67
N CYS A 119 13.59 -13.73 -3.44
CA CYS A 119 15.02 -13.87 -3.70
C CYS A 119 15.38 -13.63 -5.18
N GLN A 120 14.59 -14.18 -6.11
CA GLN A 120 14.77 -13.99 -7.55
C GLN A 120 14.68 -12.51 -7.97
N LEU A 121 13.91 -11.71 -7.23
CA LEU A 121 13.81 -10.26 -7.44
C LEU A 121 14.91 -9.46 -6.72
N LYS A 122 15.94 -10.12 -6.19
CA LYS A 122 17.07 -9.55 -5.42
C LYS A 122 16.72 -9.06 -4.01
N ALA A 123 15.60 -9.49 -3.45
CA ALA A 123 15.34 -9.29 -2.03
C ALA A 123 16.23 -10.25 -1.20
N ILE A 124 17.33 -9.74 -0.66
CA ILE A 124 18.33 -10.53 0.12
C ILE A 124 17.66 -11.34 1.24
N LYS A 125 16.66 -10.75 1.92
CA LYS A 125 15.87 -11.41 2.97
C LYS A 125 15.10 -12.65 2.48
N GLY A 126 14.66 -12.62 1.23
CA GLY A 126 13.98 -13.77 0.61
C GLY A 126 14.94 -14.94 0.40
N CYS A 127 16.20 -14.65 0.06
CA CYS A 127 17.21 -15.69 -0.16
C CYS A 127 17.58 -16.44 1.11
N GLU A 128 17.69 -15.74 2.23
CA GLU A 128 17.96 -16.37 3.54
C GLU A 128 16.83 -17.33 3.92
N ARG A 129 15.58 -16.85 3.88
CA ARG A 129 14.42 -17.64 4.34
C ARG A 129 13.99 -18.75 3.39
N GLY A 130 14.10 -18.57 2.08
CA GLY A 130 13.73 -19.60 1.10
C GLY A 130 14.68 -20.81 1.08
N SER A 131 15.89 -20.64 1.60
CA SER A 131 16.94 -21.67 1.56
C SER A 131 16.95 -22.63 2.77
N HIS A 132 16.15 -22.35 3.80
CA HIS A 132 16.09 -23.16 5.02
C HIS A 132 14.76 -23.92 5.11
N PRO A 133 14.79 -25.26 5.31
CA PRO A 133 13.57 -26.01 5.56
C PRO A 133 12.91 -25.51 6.85
N LEU A 134 11.66 -25.07 6.73
CA LEU A 134 10.82 -24.69 7.87
C LEU A 134 10.44 -25.99 8.61
N ASN A 135 11.05 -26.19 9.78
CA ASN A 135 10.85 -27.32 10.70
C ASN A 135 9.56 -27.15 11.52
#